data_AF-A0A6P3ZJ40-F1
#
_entry.id   AF-A0A6P3ZJ40-F1
#
_cell.length_a   1.000
_cell.length_b   1.000
_cell.length_c   1.000
_cell.angle_alpha   90.00
_cell.angle_beta   90.00
_cell.angle_gamma   90.00
#
_symmetry.space_group_name_H-M   'P 1'
#
loop_
_entity.id
_entity.type
_entity.pdbx_description
1 polymer ?
#
loop_
_entity_poly.entity_id
_entity_poly.type
_entity_poly.pdbx_seq_one_letter_code
_entity_poly.pdbx_strand_id
1 'polypeptide(L)'
;MSILFLSFHTMVGTKASGDSNLMKDVQISSLEPIARSWIPPPLLHDDDNLLKSYFIENGKKMTESSGILINTYESIEHESLAVLSDGKVVKKLPPVFAIGPLPPCNFQKGQSLAWLDDQPAGSVLYISFGSRTAMSREQIRELGDGLVRSDTGFLWVVKDKKVDVEDDSELIEVLGHGLMERIQGRGLVVKNWLNQEEVLSHRAIVASTVSPIAADLGIPNYIVATTSAKFFCLIAYLPTLLSNVAELSRIPEVKIPGLTPLQISSVPPPFKDPDHLFTAQLATNALALSAAKGILINTFDGFESETLAAANDGRVLTHLPSFLPTGPLEPYELNKEQMQHCLSWLDRKPAESVVYVSFGSRTAMSNDQIRELSKGLERSGYHFLWVLKTSKVDRDDKEELKDLLGYSFLERTEKSGMVVKGWVNQQEILDHPAIGGFINHCGWNSVMEAARRGIPMLAWPQHGDQMVNAEIVKDAGLGIWERKWGWGVEALLDGEEIAERIGELMGNEKLKSNARKVGEEARKASGVDGSSEKVLMGVIEFLKQQNN
;
A
#
# COMPACT_ATOMS: atom_id res chain seq x y z
N MET A 1 -18.78 9.25 4.74
CA MET A 1 -18.02 8.07 5.20
C MET A 1 -16.79 8.56 5.99
N SER A 2 -15.92 7.74 6.62
CA SER A 2 -15.02 8.22 7.70
C SER A 2 -13.64 7.50 7.89
N ILE A 3 -12.99 6.95 6.87
CA ILE A 3 -11.83 6.03 7.05
C ILE A 3 -10.66 6.68 7.84
N LEU A 4 -10.09 5.96 8.82
CA LEU A 4 -9.01 6.42 9.70
C LEU A 4 -7.69 5.66 9.49
N PHE A 5 -6.57 6.33 9.77
CA PHE A 5 -5.20 5.82 9.67
C PHE A 5 -4.37 6.37 10.85
N LEU A 6 -3.58 5.54 11.55
CA LEU A 6 -2.86 5.92 12.78
C LEU A 6 -1.38 5.48 12.78
N SER A 7 -0.53 6.20 13.54
CA SER A 7 0.94 5.99 13.58
C SER A 7 1.59 6.83 14.69
N PHE A 8 2.16 6.22 15.74
CA PHE A 8 2.91 6.93 16.80
C PHE A 8 4.20 6.21 17.24
N HIS A 9 4.88 6.73 18.27
CA HIS A 9 6.32 6.54 18.50
C HIS A 9 6.72 6.42 19.99
N THR A 10 7.65 5.47 20.26
CA THR A 10 8.84 5.59 21.16
C THR A 10 8.73 5.75 22.68
N MET A 11 9.64 5.10 23.41
CA MET A 11 10.34 5.65 24.60
C MET A 11 11.59 4.82 25.00
N VAL A 12 12.41 5.37 25.92
CA VAL A 12 13.74 4.87 26.38
C VAL A 12 13.89 5.20 27.89
N GLY A 13 14.57 4.45 28.76
CA GLY A 13 15.37 3.22 28.60
C GLY A 13 16.76 3.34 29.28
N THR A 14 17.16 2.38 30.12
CA THR A 14 18.30 2.54 31.06
C THR A 14 19.20 1.30 31.22
N LYS A 15 20.45 1.51 31.66
CA LYS A 15 21.52 0.47 31.74
C LYS A 15 21.47 -0.37 33.02
N ALA A 16 21.87 -1.63 32.91
CA ALA A 16 22.48 -2.41 33.99
C ALA A 16 23.74 -3.12 33.46
N SER A 17 24.78 -3.25 34.29
CA SER A 17 26.03 -3.94 33.95
C SER A 17 25.85 -5.46 33.91
N GLY A 18 26.60 -6.13 33.04
CA GLY A 18 26.48 -7.58 32.86
C GLY A 18 27.04 -8.41 34.03
N ASP A 19 26.37 -9.54 34.27
CA ASP A 19 27.01 -10.86 34.37
C ASP A 19 26.03 -11.89 33.78
N SER A 20 26.46 -13.14 33.63
CA SER A 20 25.79 -14.21 32.91
C SER A 20 24.51 -14.76 33.56
N ASN A 21 23.64 -15.30 32.71
CA ASN A 21 22.36 -15.98 32.99
C ASN A 21 21.18 -15.12 33.52
N LEU A 22 19.98 -15.65 33.21
CA LEU A 22 18.63 -15.08 33.38
C LEU A 22 18.31 -13.88 32.47
N MET A 23 17.17 -13.97 31.78
CA MET A 23 16.50 -12.79 31.24
C MET A 23 16.16 -11.87 32.41
N LYS A 24 16.44 -10.57 32.25
CA LYS A 24 16.03 -9.53 33.20
C LYS A 24 15.24 -8.48 32.46
N ASP A 25 14.07 -8.19 33.00
CA ASP A 25 13.17 -7.15 32.50
C ASP A 25 13.78 -5.76 32.71
N VAL A 26 13.33 -4.81 31.91
CA VAL A 26 13.83 -3.44 31.95
C VAL A 26 13.11 -2.71 33.08
N GLN A 27 13.68 -2.84 34.28
CA GLN A 27 13.17 -2.19 35.48
C GLN A 27 13.35 -0.67 35.38
N ILE A 28 12.25 0.03 35.16
CA ILE A 28 12.17 1.47 35.41
C ILE A 28 11.90 1.68 36.91
N SER A 29 12.57 2.65 37.53
CA SER A 29 12.36 2.97 38.94
C SER A 29 10.92 3.42 39.20
N SER A 30 10.23 2.71 40.10
CA SER A 30 8.84 2.96 40.50
C SER A 30 7.75 2.72 39.45
N LEU A 31 8.04 1.97 38.38
CA LEU A 31 7.01 1.35 37.52
C LEU A 31 7.12 -0.18 37.60
N GLU A 32 6.13 -0.90 37.08
CA GLU A 32 6.24 -2.34 36.86
C GLU A 32 7.41 -2.68 35.91
N PRO A 33 8.02 -3.88 36.00
CA PRO A 33 9.12 -4.28 35.14
C PRO A 33 8.63 -4.41 33.68
N ILE A 34 9.18 -3.61 32.77
CA ILE A 34 8.84 -3.73 31.34
C ILE A 34 9.55 -4.96 30.77
N ALA A 35 8.78 -5.95 30.31
CA ALA A 35 9.32 -7.16 29.74
C ALA A 35 10.36 -6.84 28.66
N ARG A 36 11.55 -7.47 28.70
CA ARG A 36 12.64 -7.09 27.76
C ARG A 36 12.26 -7.29 26.29
N SER A 37 11.28 -8.14 25.98
CA SER A 37 10.70 -8.32 24.64
C SER A 37 9.88 -7.11 24.14
N TRP A 38 9.32 -6.30 25.03
CA TRP A 38 8.47 -5.15 24.66
C TRP A 38 9.25 -3.89 24.26
N ILE A 39 10.56 -3.85 24.52
CA ILE A 39 11.40 -2.74 24.09
C ILE A 39 11.93 -3.01 22.67
N PRO A 40 11.78 -2.07 21.72
CA PRO A 40 12.27 -2.25 20.34
C PRO A 40 13.74 -2.71 20.29
N PRO A 41 14.08 -3.80 19.58
CA PRO A 41 15.43 -4.36 19.57
C PRO A 41 16.59 -3.37 19.30
N PRO A 42 16.49 -2.35 18.41
CA PRO A 42 17.54 -1.35 18.24
C PRO A 42 17.91 -0.55 19.51
N LEU A 43 17.05 -0.55 20.54
CA LEU A 43 17.30 0.10 21.83
C LEU A 43 17.91 -0.87 22.87
N LEU A 44 18.01 -2.17 22.55
CA LEU A 44 18.45 -3.25 23.43
C LEU A 44 19.86 -3.80 23.13
N HIS A 45 20.35 -3.62 21.91
CA HIS A 45 21.72 -3.96 21.51
C HIS A 45 22.71 -2.87 21.93
N ASP A 46 23.95 -3.24 22.27
CA ASP A 46 24.96 -2.27 22.71
C ASP A 46 25.58 -1.45 21.57
N ASP A 47 25.41 -1.87 20.32
CA ASP A 47 25.89 -1.16 19.12
C ASP A 47 25.32 0.27 18.97
N ASP A 48 26.13 1.20 18.47
CA ASP A 48 25.68 2.55 18.14
C ASP A 48 24.90 2.54 16.82
N ASN A 49 23.58 2.71 16.93
CA ASN A 49 22.68 2.92 15.79
C ASN A 49 21.99 4.29 15.92
N LEU A 50 21.75 4.94 14.77
CA LEU A 50 21.23 6.31 14.67
C LEU A 50 19.98 6.55 15.53
N LEU A 51 19.09 5.57 15.61
CA LEU A 51 17.83 5.65 16.37
C LEU A 51 18.10 5.73 17.88
N LYS A 52 18.95 4.83 18.39
CA LYS A 52 19.40 4.83 19.79
C LYS A 52 20.20 6.08 20.15
N SER A 53 21.11 6.53 19.27
CA SER A 53 21.88 7.77 19.47
C SER A 53 20.95 8.99 19.56
N TYR A 54 19.97 9.10 18.66
CA TYR A 54 18.96 10.18 18.64
C TYR A 54 18.14 10.26 19.94
N PHE A 55 17.69 9.13 20.50
CA PHE A 55 16.97 9.14 21.78
C PHE A 55 17.86 9.43 22.99
N ILE A 56 19.10 8.93 23.00
CA ILE A 56 20.07 9.23 24.07
C ILE A 56 20.47 10.72 24.06
N GLU A 57 20.50 11.38 22.90
CA GLU A 57 20.79 12.81 22.81
C GLU A 57 19.58 13.67 23.21
N ASN A 58 18.39 13.38 22.67
CA ASN A 58 17.18 14.15 22.99
C ASN A 58 16.72 13.96 24.44
N GLY A 59 16.84 12.76 25.01
CA GLY A 59 16.51 12.49 26.41
C GLY A 59 17.36 13.27 27.42
N LYS A 60 18.60 13.64 27.06
CA LYS A 60 19.42 14.58 27.86
C LYS A 60 18.84 15.99 27.80
N LYS A 61 18.56 16.49 26.59
CA LYS A 61 18.00 17.83 26.34
C LYS A 61 16.62 18.03 27.00
N MET A 62 15.83 16.97 27.19
CA MET A 62 14.58 17.04 27.98
C MET A 62 14.80 17.56 29.41
N THR A 63 15.92 17.22 30.06
CA THR A 63 16.26 17.74 31.41
C THR A 63 16.73 19.20 31.43
N GLU A 64 16.90 19.81 30.26
CA GLU A 64 17.23 21.23 30.10
C GLU A 64 15.97 22.08 29.82
N SER A 65 14.81 21.43 29.61
CA SER A 65 13.52 22.11 29.40
C SER A 65 12.88 22.60 30.70
N SER A 66 11.98 23.58 30.61
CA SER A 66 11.31 24.17 31.79
C SER A 66 10.07 23.41 32.26
N GLY A 67 9.62 22.41 31.50
CA GLY A 67 8.43 21.61 31.76
C GLY A 67 8.15 20.68 30.58
N ILE A 68 7.53 19.53 30.85
CA ILE A 68 7.20 18.52 29.84
C ILE A 68 5.68 18.41 29.73
N LEU A 69 5.20 18.39 28.50
CA LEU A 69 3.78 18.39 28.16
C LEU A 69 3.44 17.07 27.48
N ILE A 70 2.49 16.32 28.04
CA ILE A 70 2.07 15.01 27.52
C ILE A 70 0.59 15.08 27.13
N ASN A 71 0.27 14.68 25.90
CA ASN A 71 -1.10 14.61 25.40
C ASN A 71 -1.82 13.35 25.92
N THR A 72 -2.07 13.35 27.22
CA THR A 72 -2.75 12.28 27.98
C THR A 72 -3.48 12.86 29.17
N TYR A 73 -4.35 12.09 29.82
CA TYR A 73 -5.16 12.55 30.95
C TYR A 73 -5.16 11.58 32.13
N GLU A 74 -5.35 12.16 33.31
CA GLU A 74 -5.17 11.50 34.61
C GLU A 74 -5.91 10.16 34.72
N SER A 75 -7.16 10.07 34.26
CA SER A 75 -7.96 8.84 34.39
C SER A 75 -7.61 7.71 33.42
N ILE A 76 -6.58 7.86 32.57
CA ILE A 76 -5.96 6.75 31.83
C ILE A 76 -4.54 6.48 32.32
N GLU A 77 -3.70 7.50 32.54
CA GLU A 77 -2.26 7.32 32.83
C GLU A 77 -1.81 7.80 34.22
N HIS A 78 -2.71 7.91 35.21
CA HIS A 78 -2.44 8.40 36.58
C HIS A 78 -1.11 7.93 37.18
N GLU A 79 -0.85 6.62 37.16
CA GLU A 79 0.35 6.04 37.77
C GLU A 79 1.63 6.45 37.04
N SER A 80 1.62 6.41 35.70
CA SER A 80 2.74 6.86 34.87
C SER A 80 3.01 8.35 35.04
N LEU A 81 1.95 9.18 35.10
CA LEU A 81 2.04 10.62 35.30
C LEU A 81 2.60 10.98 36.68
N ALA A 82 2.12 10.34 37.75
CA ALA A 82 2.62 10.53 39.10
C ALA A 82 4.09 10.12 39.23
N VAL A 83 4.47 8.96 38.67
CA VAL A 83 5.84 8.41 38.76
C VAL A 83 6.84 9.22 37.92
N LEU A 84 6.42 9.80 36.80
CA LEU A 84 7.20 10.80 36.06
C LEU A 84 7.35 12.11 36.85
N SER A 85 6.25 12.64 37.40
CA SER A 85 6.21 13.93 38.11
C SER A 85 7.02 13.94 39.41
N ASP A 86 7.04 12.80 40.13
CA ASP A 86 7.83 12.62 41.36
C ASP A 86 9.35 12.54 41.12
N GLY A 87 9.81 12.61 39.86
CA GLY A 87 11.24 12.51 39.50
C GLY A 87 11.86 11.14 39.79
N LYS A 88 11.04 10.11 40.00
CA LYS A 88 11.46 8.73 40.32
C LYS A 88 12.12 8.04 39.12
N VAL A 89 11.62 8.32 37.90
CA VAL A 89 12.13 7.76 36.64
C VAL A 89 13.44 8.43 36.20
N VAL A 90 13.46 9.77 36.13
CA VAL A 90 14.62 10.57 35.72
C VAL A 90 14.87 11.67 36.75
N LYS A 91 16.07 11.66 37.34
CA LYS A 91 16.49 12.72 38.26
C LYS A 91 16.64 14.04 37.50
N LYS A 92 16.07 15.12 38.04
CA LYS A 92 15.96 16.45 37.40
C LYS A 92 15.08 16.48 36.14
N LEU A 93 14.10 15.59 36.01
CA LEU A 93 13.00 15.84 35.09
C LEU A 93 12.26 17.11 35.54
N PRO A 94 11.98 18.08 34.64
CA PRO A 94 11.15 19.24 34.98
C PRO A 94 9.67 18.81 35.13
N PRO A 95 8.79 19.67 35.69
CA PRO A 95 7.40 19.32 35.94
C PRO A 95 6.69 18.76 34.70
N VAL A 96 6.02 17.63 34.88
CA VAL A 96 5.29 16.92 33.82
C VAL A 96 3.81 17.25 33.95
N PHE A 97 3.18 17.65 32.85
CA PHE A 97 1.77 18.00 32.81
C PHE A 97 1.03 17.12 31.81
N ALA A 98 0.05 16.37 32.32
CA ALA A 98 -1.06 15.86 31.54
C ALA A 98 -1.88 17.05 31.02
N ILE A 99 -1.87 17.26 29.71
CA ILE A 99 -2.66 18.30 29.02
C ILE A 99 -3.66 17.69 28.03
N GLY A 100 -3.85 16.38 28.10
CA GLY A 100 -4.75 15.62 27.25
C GLY A 100 -6.20 15.54 27.75
N PRO A 101 -7.08 14.90 26.96
CA PRO A 101 -6.90 14.77 25.52
C PRO A 101 -6.90 16.20 24.94
N LEU A 102 -5.83 16.57 24.23
CA LEU A 102 -5.64 17.95 23.81
C LEU A 102 -6.82 18.32 22.91
N PRO A 103 -7.64 19.34 23.26
CA PRO A 103 -8.62 19.83 22.32
C PRO A 103 -7.87 20.21 21.04
N PRO A 104 -8.31 19.74 19.86
CA PRO A 104 -7.53 19.87 18.63
C PRO A 104 -7.11 21.32 18.47
N CYS A 105 -5.79 21.55 18.42
CA CYS A 105 -5.25 22.89 18.48
C CYS A 105 -5.89 23.73 17.37
N ASN A 106 -6.52 24.85 17.74
CA ASN A 106 -7.23 25.75 16.82
C ASN A 106 -6.24 26.52 15.92
N PHE A 107 -5.51 25.78 15.10
CA PHE A 107 -4.69 26.26 13.99
C PHE A 107 -5.63 26.77 12.90
N GLN A 108 -6.11 28.00 13.13
CA GLN A 108 -7.19 28.67 12.41
C GLN A 108 -8.58 28.09 12.75
N LYS A 109 -9.61 28.95 12.64
CA LYS A 109 -11.00 28.48 12.65
C LYS A 109 -11.25 27.75 11.32
N GLY A 110 -11.71 26.51 11.40
CA GLY A 110 -12.14 25.77 10.22
C GLY A 110 -13.25 26.50 9.44
N GLN A 111 -13.36 26.20 8.16
CA GLN A 111 -14.42 26.73 7.30
C GLN A 111 -15.79 26.25 7.81
N SER A 112 -16.76 27.17 7.93
CA SER A 112 -18.04 26.86 8.58
C SER A 112 -18.77 25.70 7.91
N LEU A 113 -19.18 24.72 8.71
CA LEU A 113 -19.90 23.53 8.28
C LEU A 113 -21.39 23.76 7.99
N ALA A 114 -21.87 25.02 7.94
CA ALA A 114 -23.28 25.37 7.76
C ALA A 114 -23.97 24.67 6.57
N TRP A 115 -23.22 24.37 5.49
CA TRP A 115 -23.75 23.58 4.38
C TRP A 115 -24.22 22.17 4.78
N LEU A 116 -23.56 21.51 5.74
CA LEU A 116 -23.96 20.22 6.31
C LEU A 116 -25.25 20.32 7.15
N ASP A 117 -25.47 21.45 7.84
CA ASP A 117 -26.65 21.65 8.70
C ASP A 117 -27.95 21.68 7.89
N ASP A 118 -27.88 22.19 6.66
CA ASP A 118 -28.96 22.18 5.67
C ASP A 118 -29.18 20.79 5.02
N GLN A 119 -28.26 19.83 5.17
CA GLN A 119 -28.42 18.49 4.58
C GLN A 119 -29.26 17.55 5.46
N PRO A 120 -30.08 16.66 4.86
CA PRO A 120 -30.70 15.54 5.57
C PRO A 120 -29.70 14.65 6.33
N ALA A 121 -30.17 13.97 7.37
CA ALA A 121 -29.34 13.01 8.09
C ALA A 121 -28.94 11.85 7.17
N GLY A 122 -27.70 11.37 7.31
CA GLY A 122 -27.11 10.30 6.49
C GLY A 122 -26.85 10.63 5.00
N SER A 123 -27.30 11.77 4.47
CA SER A 123 -27.29 12.02 3.01
C SER A 123 -25.98 12.54 2.43
N VAL A 124 -24.89 12.60 3.22
CA VAL A 124 -23.62 13.23 2.81
C VAL A 124 -22.46 12.24 2.85
N LEU A 125 -21.98 11.90 1.67
CA LEU A 125 -20.75 11.14 1.50
C LEU A 125 -19.53 12.00 1.86
N TYR A 126 -19.13 12.03 3.14
CA TYR A 126 -17.82 12.57 3.52
C TYR A 126 -16.69 11.69 2.98
N ILE A 127 -15.67 12.35 2.42
CA ILE A 127 -14.53 11.77 1.75
C ILE A 127 -13.28 12.51 2.21
N SER A 128 -12.33 11.77 2.78
CA SER A 128 -11.03 12.29 3.19
C SER A 128 -10.01 11.18 3.04
N PHE A 129 -8.91 11.47 2.34
CA PHE A 129 -7.79 10.55 2.20
C PHE A 129 -6.73 10.92 3.24
N GLY A 130 -6.21 9.90 3.93
CA GLY A 130 -5.34 10.08 5.09
C GLY A 130 -4.09 10.89 4.77
N SER A 131 -3.51 11.53 5.79
CA SER A 131 -2.45 12.55 5.68
C SER A 131 -1.17 12.14 4.93
N ARG A 132 -0.95 10.83 4.72
CA ARG A 132 0.22 10.25 4.04
C ARG A 132 -0.07 9.72 2.63
N THR A 133 -1.32 9.74 2.17
CA THR A 133 -1.72 9.41 0.80
C THR A 133 -2.01 10.68 0.01
N ALA A 134 -1.29 10.89 -1.09
CA ALA A 134 -1.63 11.89 -2.11
C ALA A 134 -2.17 11.17 -3.35
N MET A 135 -3.20 11.75 -3.95
CA MET A 135 -3.75 11.36 -5.26
C MET A 135 -3.25 12.34 -6.31
N SER A 136 -3.17 11.93 -7.58
CA SER A 136 -2.87 12.87 -8.67
C SER A 136 -4.05 13.83 -8.92
N ARG A 137 -3.82 14.95 -9.61
CA ARG A 137 -4.90 15.92 -9.93
C ARG A 137 -5.98 15.30 -10.81
N GLU A 138 -5.61 14.31 -11.61
CA GLU A 138 -6.47 13.53 -12.50
C GLU A 138 -7.34 12.57 -11.67
N GLN A 139 -6.75 11.80 -10.74
CA GLN A 139 -7.49 10.96 -9.79
C GLN A 139 -8.44 11.77 -8.90
N ILE A 140 -8.05 12.99 -8.54
CA ILE A 140 -8.90 13.95 -7.85
C ILE A 140 -10.07 14.35 -8.76
N ARG A 141 -9.82 14.85 -9.96
CA ARG A 141 -10.89 15.24 -10.91
C ARG A 141 -11.89 14.11 -11.17
N GLU A 142 -11.42 12.90 -11.48
CA GLU A 142 -12.27 11.72 -11.72
C GLU A 142 -13.13 11.36 -10.51
N LEU A 143 -12.60 11.49 -9.28
CA LEU A 143 -13.40 11.31 -8.08
C LEU A 143 -14.49 12.39 -7.98
N GLY A 144 -14.14 13.67 -8.21
CA GLY A 144 -15.13 14.76 -8.25
C GLY A 144 -16.21 14.55 -9.33
N ASP A 145 -15.83 14.06 -10.50
CA ASP A 145 -16.73 13.76 -11.62
C ASP A 145 -17.66 12.58 -11.31
N GLY A 146 -17.11 11.50 -10.71
CA GLY A 146 -17.88 10.38 -10.19
C GLY A 146 -18.87 10.78 -9.09
N LEU A 147 -18.48 11.70 -8.20
CA LEU A 147 -19.35 12.24 -7.15
C LEU A 147 -20.48 13.09 -7.73
N VAL A 148 -20.18 13.99 -8.66
CA VAL A 148 -21.21 14.73 -9.42
C VAL A 148 -22.17 13.76 -10.11
N ARG A 149 -21.68 12.66 -10.69
CA ARG A 149 -22.50 11.63 -11.36
C ARG A 149 -23.27 10.69 -10.42
N SER A 150 -22.92 10.66 -9.13
CA SER A 150 -23.57 9.79 -8.14
C SER A 150 -24.95 10.28 -7.69
N ASP A 151 -25.29 11.54 -7.98
CA ASP A 151 -26.49 12.26 -7.49
C ASP A 151 -26.65 12.30 -5.95
N THR A 152 -25.64 11.85 -5.21
CA THR A 152 -25.58 11.86 -3.74
C THR A 152 -24.89 13.13 -3.26
N GLY A 153 -25.35 13.72 -2.14
CA GLY A 153 -24.63 14.82 -1.51
C GLY A 153 -23.26 14.38 -1.01
N PHE A 154 -22.23 15.22 -1.11
CA PHE A 154 -20.88 14.89 -0.65
C PHE A 154 -20.16 16.05 0.04
N LEU A 155 -19.26 15.72 0.98
CA LEU A 155 -18.28 16.64 1.56
C LEU A 155 -16.90 16.05 1.33
N TRP A 156 -16.03 16.75 0.62
CA TRP A 156 -14.76 16.18 0.21
C TRP A 156 -13.57 17.09 0.52
N VAL A 157 -12.60 16.54 1.25
CA VAL A 157 -11.31 17.18 1.55
C VAL A 157 -10.32 16.81 0.46
N VAL A 158 -10.00 17.77 -0.40
CA VAL A 158 -9.04 17.63 -1.50
C VAL A 158 -7.63 18.00 -1.03
N LYS A 159 -6.66 17.10 -1.27
CA LYS A 159 -5.23 17.34 -1.11
C LYS A 159 -4.49 16.63 -2.25
N ASP A 160 -3.78 17.38 -3.10
CA ASP A 160 -2.95 16.81 -4.18
C ASP A 160 -1.49 16.60 -3.74
N LYS A 161 -1.13 17.09 -2.54
CA LYS A 161 0.18 16.88 -1.90
C LYS A 161 0.06 16.14 -0.57
N LYS A 162 1.15 15.52 -0.12
CA LYS A 162 1.28 14.88 1.21
C LYS A 162 1.53 15.94 2.30
N VAL A 163 1.31 15.60 3.57
CA VAL A 163 1.56 16.51 4.71
C VAL A 163 2.93 17.18 4.73
N ASP A 164 3.98 16.50 4.28
CA ASP A 164 5.36 16.98 4.32
C ASP A 164 5.68 17.97 3.17
N VAL A 165 4.66 18.68 2.65
CA VAL A 165 4.73 19.59 1.51
C VAL A 165 3.70 20.72 1.67
N GLU A 166 4.13 21.97 1.52
CA GLU A 166 3.21 23.11 1.44
C GLU A 166 2.34 23.01 0.18
N ASP A 167 1.05 23.29 0.34
CA ASP A 167 0.02 23.02 -0.67
C ASP A 167 -0.79 24.27 -1.05
N ASP A 168 -0.23 25.04 -1.99
CA ASP A 168 -0.65 26.40 -2.33
C ASP A 168 -1.60 26.50 -3.54
N SER A 169 -1.78 25.42 -4.32
CA SER A 169 -2.60 25.46 -5.54
C SER A 169 -4.09 25.59 -5.26
N GLU A 170 -4.76 26.57 -5.85
CA GLU A 170 -6.20 26.78 -5.62
C GLU A 170 -7.05 25.58 -6.06
N LEU A 171 -8.21 25.38 -5.41
CA LEU A 171 -9.15 24.29 -5.77
C LEU A 171 -9.50 24.29 -7.26
N ILE A 172 -9.56 25.48 -7.87
CA ILE A 172 -9.87 25.67 -9.28
C ILE A 172 -8.73 25.27 -10.23
N GLU A 173 -7.48 25.24 -9.77
CA GLU A 173 -6.35 24.65 -10.50
C GLU A 173 -6.37 23.12 -10.41
N VAL A 174 -6.70 22.60 -9.23
CA VAL A 174 -6.73 21.17 -8.94
C VAL A 174 -7.91 20.51 -9.68
N LEU A 175 -9.11 21.09 -9.62
CA LEU A 175 -10.35 20.52 -10.17
C LEU A 175 -10.71 21.03 -11.57
N GLY A 176 -10.32 22.26 -11.92
CA GLY A 176 -10.73 22.92 -13.16
C GLY A 176 -12.13 23.55 -13.10
N HIS A 177 -12.38 24.57 -13.93
CA HIS A 177 -13.59 25.39 -13.87
C HIS A 177 -14.88 24.57 -14.06
N GLY A 178 -14.96 23.75 -15.12
CA GLY A 178 -16.19 23.02 -15.46
C GLY A 178 -16.59 21.94 -14.44
N LEU A 179 -15.63 21.40 -13.67
CA LEU A 179 -15.93 20.50 -12.55
C LEU A 179 -16.38 21.30 -11.32
N MET A 180 -15.72 22.41 -11.00
CA MET A 180 -16.14 23.30 -9.90
C MET A 180 -17.59 23.81 -10.08
N GLU A 181 -17.96 24.21 -11.30
CA GLU A 181 -19.34 24.63 -11.63
C GLU A 181 -20.35 23.49 -11.46
N ARG A 182 -19.97 22.25 -11.82
CA ARG A 182 -20.83 21.07 -11.68
C ARG A 182 -20.92 20.52 -10.25
N ILE A 183 -19.93 20.79 -9.40
CA ILE A 183 -19.94 20.52 -7.95
C ILE A 183 -20.91 21.48 -7.23
N GLN A 184 -21.06 22.71 -7.73
CA GLN A 184 -21.85 23.77 -7.11
C GLN A 184 -23.34 23.37 -7.00
N GLY A 185 -23.79 23.13 -5.76
CA GLY A 185 -25.15 22.63 -5.48
C GLY A 185 -25.30 21.11 -5.39
N ARG A 186 -24.22 20.33 -5.61
CA ARG A 186 -24.19 18.86 -5.43
C ARG A 186 -23.32 18.41 -4.25
N GLY A 187 -22.29 19.17 -3.90
CA GLY A 187 -21.45 18.89 -2.74
C GLY A 187 -20.62 20.08 -2.29
N LEU A 188 -20.07 19.99 -1.08
CA LEU A 188 -19.06 20.92 -0.58
C LEU A 188 -17.68 20.29 -0.77
N VAL A 189 -16.77 21.04 -1.39
CA VAL A 189 -15.38 20.64 -1.57
C VAL A 189 -14.48 21.68 -0.94
N VAL A 190 -13.53 21.22 -0.12
CA VAL A 190 -12.62 22.07 0.63
C VAL A 190 -11.19 21.57 0.50
N LYS A 191 -10.23 22.50 0.58
CA LYS A 191 -8.80 22.19 0.62
C LYS A 191 -8.19 22.28 2.01
N ASN A 192 -8.72 23.22 2.80
CA ASN A 192 -8.24 23.53 4.14
C ASN A 192 -8.47 22.38 5.12
N TRP A 193 -7.77 22.42 6.26
CA TRP A 193 -8.08 21.53 7.38
C TRP A 193 -9.49 21.80 7.90
N LEU A 194 -10.34 20.76 7.88
CA LEU A 194 -11.53 20.68 8.72
C LEU A 194 -11.15 19.99 10.03
N ASN A 195 -11.84 20.35 11.13
CA ASN A 195 -11.80 19.52 12.31
C ASN A 195 -12.51 18.20 11.99
N GLN A 196 -11.73 17.10 11.91
CA GLN A 196 -12.30 15.80 11.59
C GLN A 196 -13.26 15.33 12.68
N GLU A 197 -13.08 15.69 13.95
CA GLU A 197 -14.01 15.31 15.02
C GLU A 197 -15.40 15.93 14.81
N GLU A 198 -15.48 17.22 14.48
CA GLU A 198 -16.74 17.91 14.14
C GLU A 198 -17.42 17.32 12.90
N VAL A 199 -16.65 17.03 11.84
CA VAL A 199 -17.22 16.45 10.61
C VAL A 199 -17.69 15.01 10.83
N LEU A 200 -16.90 14.19 11.54
CA LEU A 200 -17.24 12.78 11.79
C LEU A 200 -18.32 12.58 12.85
N SER A 201 -18.59 13.58 13.70
CA SER A 201 -19.72 13.59 14.64
C SER A 201 -20.98 14.28 14.08
N HIS A 202 -20.89 14.96 12.94
CA HIS A 202 -22.06 15.53 12.26
C HIS A 202 -23.01 14.41 11.78
N ARG A 203 -24.32 14.67 11.82
CA ARG A 203 -25.43 13.70 11.60
C ARG A 203 -25.51 13.06 10.20
N ALA A 204 -24.48 13.21 9.38
CA ALA A 204 -24.45 12.78 7.99
C ALA A 204 -23.29 11.83 7.62
N ILE A 205 -22.35 11.52 8.55
CA ILE A 205 -21.01 11.03 8.20
C ILE A 205 -20.61 9.67 8.83
N VAL A 206 -20.22 8.65 8.02
CA VAL A 206 -20.18 7.21 8.44
C VAL A 206 -19.15 6.27 7.72
N ALA A 207 -17.87 6.05 8.13
CA ALA A 207 -17.01 4.84 7.81
C ALA A 207 -15.57 4.71 8.48
N SER A 208 -15.40 4.59 9.80
CA SER A 208 -14.19 3.96 10.41
C SER A 208 -14.45 3.19 11.71
N THR A 209 -14.89 3.87 12.77
CA THR A 209 -15.54 3.33 13.99
C THR A 209 -16.88 2.63 13.71
N VAL A 210 -17.03 2.06 12.50
CA VAL A 210 -18.28 2.09 11.75
C VAL A 210 -18.70 0.73 11.20
N SER A 211 -17.92 -0.35 11.37
CA SER A 211 -18.53 -1.68 11.36
C SER A 211 -19.73 -1.76 12.34
N PRO A 212 -19.69 -1.12 13.53
CA PRO A 212 -20.88 -0.81 14.34
C PRO A 212 -21.79 0.26 13.72
N ILE A 213 -21.33 1.50 13.53
CA ILE A 213 -22.21 2.64 13.18
C ILE A 213 -22.91 2.49 11.82
N ALA A 214 -22.34 1.77 10.84
CA ALA A 214 -23.03 1.47 9.58
C ALA A 214 -24.09 0.38 9.76
N ALA A 215 -23.90 -0.56 10.70
CA ALA A 215 -24.96 -1.48 11.10
C ALA A 215 -26.08 -0.73 11.87
N ASP A 216 -25.72 0.18 12.77
CA ASP A 216 -26.67 1.02 13.52
C ASP A 216 -27.48 1.97 12.61
N LEU A 217 -26.89 2.40 11.49
CA LEU A 217 -27.53 3.26 10.47
C LEU A 217 -28.08 2.50 9.25
N GLY A 218 -27.95 1.17 9.21
CA GLY A 218 -28.43 0.33 8.10
C GLY A 218 -27.68 0.48 6.76
N ILE A 219 -26.50 1.10 6.74
CA ILE A 219 -25.75 1.43 5.52
C ILE A 219 -24.89 0.24 5.06
N PRO A 220 -24.98 -0.20 3.78
CA PRO A 220 -24.13 -1.26 3.26
C PRO A 220 -22.63 -0.87 3.19
N ASN A 221 -21.81 -1.54 4.00
CA ASN A 221 -20.35 -1.39 4.00
C ASN A 221 -19.68 -2.32 2.96
N TYR A 222 -18.75 -1.81 2.15
CA TYR A 222 -17.97 -2.62 1.19
C TYR A 222 -16.47 -2.32 1.33
N ILE A 223 -15.64 -3.36 1.24
CA ILE A 223 -14.17 -3.24 1.29
C ILE A 223 -13.61 -3.27 -0.15
N VAL A 224 -12.60 -2.45 -0.44
CA VAL A 224 -11.83 -2.54 -1.70
C VAL A 224 -10.46 -3.15 -1.43
N ALA A 225 -10.17 -4.29 -2.05
CA ALA A 225 -8.89 -4.98 -1.94
C ALA A 225 -7.90 -4.51 -3.03
N THR A 226 -6.73 -4.03 -2.62
CA THR A 226 -5.63 -3.59 -3.51
C THR A 226 -4.56 -4.68 -3.72
N THR A 227 -4.95 -5.95 -3.58
CA THR A 227 -4.09 -7.15 -3.61
C THR A 227 -4.90 -8.34 -4.11
N SER A 228 -4.25 -9.50 -4.34
CA SER A 228 -4.88 -10.72 -4.84
C SER A 228 -5.92 -11.30 -3.88
N ALA A 229 -6.88 -12.07 -4.41
CA ALA A 229 -7.79 -12.84 -3.57
C ALA A 229 -7.01 -13.85 -2.71
N LYS A 230 -5.95 -14.50 -3.24
CA LYS A 230 -5.13 -15.47 -2.50
C LYS A 230 -4.41 -14.83 -1.31
N PHE A 231 -3.88 -13.61 -1.49
CA PHE A 231 -3.27 -12.86 -0.38
C PHE A 231 -4.33 -12.29 0.58
N PHE A 232 -5.50 -11.89 0.09
CA PHE A 232 -6.59 -11.47 0.98
C PHE A 232 -7.11 -12.61 1.86
N CYS A 233 -7.16 -13.85 1.35
CA CYS A 233 -7.43 -15.03 2.17
C CYS A 233 -6.34 -15.25 3.24
N LEU A 234 -5.06 -14.99 2.95
CA LEU A 234 -3.98 -15.03 3.94
C LEU A 234 -4.13 -13.95 5.02
N ILE A 235 -4.56 -12.73 4.65
CA ILE A 235 -4.91 -11.67 5.61
C ILE A 235 -6.08 -12.12 6.49
N ALA A 236 -7.17 -12.62 5.89
CA ALA A 236 -8.36 -13.06 6.63
C ALA A 236 -8.06 -14.21 7.60
N TYR A 237 -7.17 -15.12 7.23
CA TYR A 237 -6.72 -16.25 8.06
C TYR A 237 -5.61 -15.89 9.07
N LEU A 238 -5.05 -14.67 9.00
CA LEU A 238 -3.93 -14.24 9.85
C LEU A 238 -4.21 -14.38 11.37
N PRO A 239 -5.41 -14.05 11.91
CA PRO A 239 -5.69 -14.27 13.34
C PRO A 239 -5.55 -15.74 13.77
N THR A 240 -5.89 -16.69 12.89
CA THR A 240 -5.72 -18.13 13.14
C THR A 240 -4.25 -18.56 13.09
N LEU A 241 -3.42 -17.89 12.27
CA LEU A 241 -1.97 -18.14 12.24
C LEU A 241 -1.30 -17.56 13.50
N LEU A 242 -1.70 -16.37 13.92
CA LEU A 242 -1.15 -15.70 15.11
C LEU A 242 -1.55 -16.36 16.43
N SER A 243 -2.60 -17.20 16.46
CA SER A 243 -2.87 -18.02 17.67
C SER A 243 -1.76 -19.04 17.98
N ASN A 244 -0.85 -19.31 17.03
CA ASN A 244 0.32 -20.16 17.26
C ASN A 244 1.56 -19.72 16.44
N VAL A 245 2.00 -18.46 16.63
CA VAL A 245 3.21 -17.90 15.96
C VAL A 245 4.44 -18.80 16.10
N ALA A 246 4.59 -19.49 17.24
CA ALA A 246 5.71 -20.37 17.51
C ALA A 246 5.82 -21.57 16.54
N GLU A 247 4.71 -21.99 15.91
CA GLU A 247 4.70 -22.98 14.84
C GLU A 247 4.82 -22.36 13.44
N LEU A 248 4.40 -21.11 13.25
CA LEU A 248 4.48 -20.42 11.95
C LEU A 248 5.92 -20.37 11.40
N SER A 249 6.93 -20.25 12.27
CA SER A 249 8.35 -20.31 11.89
C SER A 249 8.95 -21.73 11.83
N ARG A 250 8.13 -22.78 12.02
CA ARG A 250 8.54 -24.20 12.02
C ARG A 250 7.88 -25.04 10.93
N ILE A 251 6.70 -24.64 10.45
CA ILE A 251 6.01 -25.29 9.34
C ILE A 251 6.66 -24.88 7.99
N PRO A 252 6.80 -25.79 7.01
CA PRO A 252 7.25 -25.44 5.67
C PRO A 252 6.16 -24.71 4.87
N GLU A 253 4.89 -24.92 5.22
CA GLU A 253 3.71 -24.47 4.47
C GLU A 253 2.61 -24.00 5.40
N VAL A 254 2.04 -22.83 5.10
CA VAL A 254 0.77 -22.36 5.66
C VAL A 254 -0.38 -23.01 4.88
N LYS A 255 -1.27 -23.69 5.62
CA LYS A 255 -2.44 -24.39 5.05
C LYS A 255 -3.71 -23.62 5.40
N ILE A 256 -4.15 -22.77 4.46
CA ILE A 256 -5.45 -22.11 4.52
C ILE A 256 -6.51 -23.11 4.02
N PRO A 257 -7.61 -23.33 4.75
CA PRO A 257 -8.73 -24.16 4.29
C PRO A 257 -9.20 -23.78 2.88
N GLY A 258 -9.52 -24.80 2.07
CA GLY A 258 -10.02 -24.61 0.70
C GLY A 258 -9.00 -24.16 -0.36
N LEU A 259 -7.75 -23.84 0.00
CA LEU A 259 -6.71 -23.34 -0.92
C LEU A 259 -5.50 -24.29 -1.04
N THR A 260 -4.69 -24.08 -2.08
CA THR A 260 -3.35 -24.67 -2.20
C THR A 260 -2.46 -24.21 -1.03
N PRO A 261 -1.65 -25.09 -0.40
CA PRO A 261 -0.69 -24.68 0.62
C PRO A 261 0.29 -23.60 0.14
N LEU A 262 0.49 -22.58 0.97
CA LEU A 262 1.40 -21.45 0.72
C LEU A 262 2.76 -21.74 1.38
N GLN A 263 3.85 -21.73 0.62
CA GLN A 263 5.20 -21.93 1.19
C GLN A 263 5.54 -20.83 2.21
N ILE A 264 6.17 -21.19 3.34
CA ILE A 264 6.49 -20.24 4.44
C ILE A 264 7.52 -19.17 4.07
N SER A 265 8.25 -19.40 2.98
CA SER A 265 9.14 -18.41 2.34
C SER A 265 8.37 -17.34 1.55
N SER A 266 7.14 -17.63 1.12
CA SER A 266 6.25 -16.71 0.40
C SER A 266 5.30 -15.93 1.31
N VAL A 267 5.25 -16.26 2.60
CA VAL A 267 4.54 -15.49 3.64
C VAL A 267 5.38 -14.26 3.99
N PRO A 268 4.79 -13.04 4.07
CA PRO A 268 5.54 -11.83 4.41
C PRO A 268 6.34 -11.99 5.71
N PRO A 269 7.65 -11.66 5.75
CA PRO A 269 8.46 -11.78 6.95
C PRO A 269 7.85 -11.13 8.21
N PRO A 270 7.18 -9.95 8.12
CA PRO A 270 6.45 -9.37 9.26
C PRO A 270 5.44 -10.30 9.95
N PHE A 271 4.76 -11.20 9.23
CA PHE A 271 3.71 -12.04 9.83
C PHE A 271 4.25 -13.08 10.85
N LYS A 272 5.58 -13.23 10.93
CA LYS A 272 6.27 -14.06 11.94
C LYS A 272 6.46 -13.33 13.27
N ASP A 273 6.10 -12.04 13.34
CA ASP A 273 6.13 -11.17 14.50
C ASP A 273 4.72 -10.57 14.72
N PRO A 274 4.00 -10.94 15.80
CA PRO A 274 2.64 -10.44 16.06
C PRO A 274 2.63 -8.97 16.49
N ASP A 275 3.72 -8.49 17.11
CA ASP A 275 3.85 -7.14 17.67
C ASP A 275 4.28 -6.13 16.59
N HIS A 276 4.78 -6.61 15.44
CA HIS A 276 5.06 -5.79 14.27
C HIS A 276 3.78 -5.11 13.75
N LEU A 277 3.78 -3.77 13.71
CA LEU A 277 2.63 -2.90 13.40
C LEU A 277 1.77 -3.35 12.20
N PHE A 278 2.39 -3.77 11.09
CA PHE A 278 1.70 -4.28 9.90
C PHE A 278 0.89 -5.55 10.16
N THR A 279 1.43 -6.45 10.99
CA THR A 279 0.83 -7.74 11.37
C THR A 279 -0.33 -7.53 12.33
N ALA A 280 -0.11 -6.75 13.40
CA ALA A 280 -1.15 -6.36 14.34
C ALA A 280 -2.35 -5.69 13.62
N GLN A 281 -2.08 -4.67 12.79
CA GLN A 281 -3.12 -3.95 12.06
C GLN A 281 -3.93 -4.86 11.12
N LEU A 282 -3.27 -5.77 10.39
CA LEU A 282 -3.95 -6.68 9.49
C LEU A 282 -4.74 -7.76 10.23
N ALA A 283 -4.26 -8.24 11.38
CA ALA A 283 -5.01 -9.17 12.23
C ALA A 283 -6.25 -8.51 12.85
N THR A 284 -6.15 -7.27 13.34
CA THR A 284 -7.31 -6.49 13.82
C THR A 284 -8.32 -6.27 12.69
N ASN A 285 -7.86 -5.91 11.48
CA ASN A 285 -8.74 -5.72 10.33
C ASN A 285 -9.41 -7.03 9.89
N ALA A 286 -8.70 -8.16 9.93
CA ALA A 286 -9.22 -9.48 9.59
C ALA A 286 -10.40 -9.90 10.48
N LEU A 287 -10.33 -9.60 11.79
CA LEU A 287 -11.42 -9.86 12.73
C LEU A 287 -12.67 -9.00 12.47
N ALA A 288 -12.53 -7.85 11.80
CA ALA A 288 -13.63 -6.93 11.47
C ALA A 288 -14.27 -7.19 10.10
N LEU A 289 -13.75 -8.12 9.28
CA LEU A 289 -14.20 -8.35 7.90
C LEU A 289 -15.69 -8.73 7.80
N SER A 290 -16.20 -9.53 8.74
CA SER A 290 -17.57 -10.07 8.72
C SER A 290 -18.69 -9.01 8.78
N ALA A 291 -18.35 -7.75 9.07
CA ALA A 291 -19.27 -6.61 9.04
C ALA A 291 -19.36 -5.92 7.66
N ALA A 292 -18.59 -6.35 6.66
CA ALA A 292 -18.74 -5.89 5.28
C ALA A 292 -19.78 -6.74 4.53
N LYS A 293 -20.53 -6.10 3.62
CA LYS A 293 -21.51 -6.71 2.72
C LYS A 293 -20.84 -7.51 1.59
N GLY A 294 -19.61 -7.15 1.24
CA GLY A 294 -18.77 -7.81 0.24
C GLY A 294 -17.41 -7.12 0.09
N ILE A 295 -16.49 -7.78 -0.61
CA ILE A 295 -15.12 -7.31 -0.83
C ILE A 295 -14.89 -7.20 -2.34
N LEU A 296 -14.79 -5.97 -2.84
CA LEU A 296 -14.49 -5.63 -4.22
C LEU A 296 -12.99 -5.89 -4.47
N ILE A 297 -12.66 -6.81 -5.39
CA ILE A 297 -11.27 -7.19 -5.67
C ILE A 297 -10.96 -6.93 -7.15
N ASN A 298 -9.85 -6.22 -7.41
CA ASN A 298 -9.31 -6.05 -8.76
C ASN A 298 -8.70 -7.37 -9.27
N THR A 299 -9.54 -8.34 -9.60
CA THR A 299 -9.22 -9.68 -10.13
C THR A 299 -10.41 -10.19 -10.95
N PHE A 300 -10.26 -11.32 -11.65
CA PHE A 300 -11.31 -11.93 -12.47
C PHE A 300 -11.27 -13.46 -12.41
N ASP A 301 -12.39 -14.10 -12.78
CA ASP A 301 -12.59 -15.55 -12.60
C ASP A 301 -11.51 -16.39 -13.28
N GLY A 302 -11.12 -16.05 -14.50
CA GLY A 302 -10.04 -16.75 -15.25
C GLY A 302 -8.66 -16.68 -14.60
N PHE A 303 -8.44 -15.78 -13.62
CA PHE A 303 -7.15 -15.59 -12.96
C PHE A 303 -7.07 -16.21 -11.55
N GLU A 304 -8.18 -16.18 -10.79
CA GLU A 304 -8.21 -16.66 -9.39
C GLU A 304 -9.41 -17.59 -9.07
N SER A 305 -10.07 -18.19 -10.06
CA SER A 305 -11.27 -19.05 -9.93
C SER A 305 -11.31 -19.96 -8.69
N GLU A 306 -10.31 -20.82 -8.48
CA GLU A 306 -10.29 -21.74 -7.32
C GLU A 306 -10.32 -21.01 -5.97
N THR A 307 -9.64 -19.87 -5.88
CA THR A 307 -9.56 -19.02 -4.69
C THR A 307 -10.84 -18.22 -4.48
N LEU A 308 -11.38 -17.62 -5.55
CA LEU A 308 -12.66 -16.91 -5.53
C LEU A 308 -13.81 -17.84 -5.10
N ALA A 309 -13.83 -19.07 -5.64
CA ALA A 309 -14.74 -20.12 -5.19
C ALA A 309 -14.47 -20.49 -3.72
N ALA A 310 -13.22 -20.71 -3.31
CA ALA A 310 -12.92 -21.10 -1.92
C ALA A 310 -13.32 -20.03 -0.88
N ALA A 311 -13.23 -18.76 -1.23
CA ALA A 311 -13.74 -17.66 -0.42
C ALA A 311 -15.28 -17.66 -0.39
N ASN A 312 -15.93 -17.67 -1.57
CA ASN A 312 -17.39 -17.53 -1.70
C ASN A 312 -18.18 -18.78 -1.25
N ASP A 313 -17.61 -19.98 -1.33
CA ASP A 313 -18.16 -21.22 -0.78
C ASP A 313 -18.05 -21.28 0.77
N GLY A 314 -17.42 -20.30 1.41
CA GLY A 314 -17.09 -20.33 2.84
C GLY A 314 -16.02 -21.37 3.21
N ARG A 315 -15.34 -21.97 2.23
CA ARG A 315 -14.30 -23.01 2.42
C ARG A 315 -13.03 -22.48 3.07
N VAL A 316 -12.72 -21.19 2.91
CA VAL A 316 -11.62 -20.48 3.59
C VAL A 316 -12.01 -20.15 5.03
N LEU A 317 -13.10 -19.40 5.21
CA LEU A 317 -13.69 -19.04 6.50
C LEU A 317 -15.21 -18.85 6.32
N THR A 318 -16.02 -19.41 7.22
CA THR A 318 -17.50 -19.39 7.17
C THR A 318 -18.15 -18.02 7.38
N HIS A 319 -17.35 -17.01 7.75
CA HIS A 319 -17.81 -15.65 8.04
C HIS A 319 -17.13 -14.59 7.16
N LEU A 320 -16.46 -15.03 6.09
CA LEU A 320 -15.85 -14.14 5.11
C LEU A 320 -16.96 -13.54 4.21
N PRO A 321 -17.03 -12.20 4.02
CA PRO A 321 -17.96 -11.62 3.06
C PRO A 321 -17.62 -12.06 1.64
N SER A 322 -18.63 -12.06 0.76
CA SER A 322 -18.45 -12.46 -0.63
C SER A 322 -17.36 -11.65 -1.33
N PHE A 323 -16.44 -12.35 -1.99
CA PHE A 323 -15.44 -11.77 -2.88
C PHE A 323 -16.12 -11.45 -4.21
N LEU A 324 -16.01 -10.17 -4.60
CA LEU A 324 -16.66 -9.57 -5.74
C LEU A 324 -15.57 -9.19 -6.76
N PRO A 325 -15.27 -10.05 -7.75
CA PRO A 325 -14.29 -9.74 -8.78
C PRO A 325 -14.79 -8.58 -9.64
N THR A 326 -14.02 -7.49 -9.69
CA THR A 326 -14.30 -6.29 -10.50
C THR A 326 -13.14 -5.93 -11.43
N GLY A 327 -12.14 -6.81 -11.57
CA GLY A 327 -10.95 -6.58 -12.38
C GLY A 327 -10.99 -7.18 -13.78
N PRO A 328 -9.94 -6.96 -14.60
CA PRO A 328 -8.94 -5.92 -14.40
C PRO A 328 -9.59 -4.53 -14.57
N LEU A 329 -9.37 -3.65 -13.59
CA LEU A 329 -9.84 -2.26 -13.67
C LEU A 329 -9.32 -1.57 -14.95
N GLU A 330 -10.14 -0.69 -15.50
CA GLU A 330 -9.85 -0.01 -16.78
C GLU A 330 -8.63 0.92 -16.66
N PRO A 331 -7.76 0.98 -17.69
CA PRO A 331 -6.76 2.06 -17.82
C PRO A 331 -7.44 3.42 -17.90
N TYR A 332 -6.77 4.47 -17.39
CA TYR A 332 -7.26 5.85 -17.51
C TYR A 332 -6.47 6.63 -18.57
N GLU A 333 -7.16 7.43 -19.38
CA GLU A 333 -6.54 8.25 -20.44
C GLU A 333 -5.75 9.43 -19.83
N LEU A 334 -4.45 9.21 -19.62
CA LEU A 334 -3.50 10.21 -19.15
C LEU A 334 -2.91 11.00 -20.32
N ASN A 335 -2.57 12.27 -20.10
CA ASN A 335 -1.97 13.11 -21.14
C ASN A 335 -0.62 12.52 -21.63
N LYS A 336 -0.58 12.17 -22.92
CA LYS A 336 0.55 11.47 -23.56
C LYS A 336 1.80 12.34 -23.76
N GLU A 337 1.68 13.67 -23.69
CA GLU A 337 2.78 14.62 -23.90
C GLU A 337 4.02 14.31 -23.03
N GLN A 338 3.81 13.93 -21.76
CA GLN A 338 4.91 13.62 -20.83
C GLN A 338 5.71 12.36 -21.22
N MET A 339 5.13 11.47 -22.04
CA MET A 339 5.72 10.18 -22.45
C MET A 339 6.22 10.15 -23.89
N GLN A 340 6.14 11.27 -24.61
CA GLN A 340 6.49 11.34 -26.04
C GLN A 340 7.89 10.80 -26.34
N HIS A 341 8.88 11.01 -25.47
CA HIS A 341 10.22 10.47 -25.62
C HIS A 341 10.25 8.92 -25.58
N CYS A 342 9.60 8.32 -24.58
CA CYS A 342 9.55 6.88 -24.42
C CYS A 342 8.82 6.21 -25.59
N LEU A 343 7.66 6.75 -25.96
CA LEU A 343 6.86 6.25 -27.09
C LEU A 343 7.64 6.38 -28.41
N SER A 344 8.25 7.55 -28.68
CA SER A 344 9.05 7.78 -29.90
C SER A 344 10.31 6.90 -30.02
N TRP A 345 10.75 6.25 -28.95
CA TRP A 345 11.83 5.25 -28.96
C TRP A 345 11.27 3.83 -29.15
N LEU A 346 10.08 3.53 -28.60
CA LEU A 346 9.36 2.27 -28.76
C LEU A 346 8.80 2.10 -30.19
N ASP A 347 8.29 3.18 -30.81
CA ASP A 347 7.83 3.25 -32.21
C ASP A 347 8.86 2.71 -33.22
N ARG A 348 10.15 2.75 -32.84
CA ARG A 348 11.30 2.37 -33.67
C ARG A 348 11.77 0.93 -33.45
N LYS A 349 11.02 0.13 -32.67
CA LYS A 349 11.37 -1.26 -32.34
C LYS A 349 10.37 -2.23 -32.99
N PRO A 350 10.79 -3.44 -33.39
CA PRO A 350 9.87 -4.48 -33.85
C PRO A 350 8.81 -4.82 -32.78
N ALA A 351 7.65 -5.33 -33.23
CA ALA A 351 6.63 -5.86 -32.33
C ALA A 351 7.20 -6.98 -31.42
N GLU A 352 6.73 -7.05 -30.18
CA GLU A 352 7.13 -8.03 -29.16
C GLU A 352 8.65 -8.18 -28.92
N SER A 353 9.47 -7.15 -29.20
CA SER A 353 10.94 -7.21 -29.12
C SER A 353 11.55 -6.54 -27.88
N VAL A 354 10.77 -5.76 -27.13
CA VAL A 354 11.22 -4.95 -25.99
C VAL A 354 10.79 -5.60 -24.67
N VAL A 355 11.74 -5.72 -23.75
CA VAL A 355 11.53 -6.07 -22.34
C VAL A 355 11.27 -4.78 -21.55
N TYR A 356 10.09 -4.65 -20.97
CA TYR A 356 9.82 -3.59 -20.00
C TYR A 356 10.26 -4.02 -18.59
N VAL A 357 10.81 -3.11 -17.79
CA VAL A 357 11.34 -3.39 -16.44
C VAL A 357 10.87 -2.32 -15.45
N SER A 358 10.08 -2.72 -14.44
CA SER A 358 9.60 -1.82 -13.39
C SER A 358 9.33 -2.57 -12.07
N PHE A 359 9.99 -2.12 -11.00
CA PHE A 359 9.80 -2.65 -9.64
C PHE A 359 8.76 -1.85 -8.83
N GLY A 360 7.90 -1.11 -9.51
CA GLY A 360 6.78 -0.38 -8.91
C GLY A 360 7.17 0.96 -8.27
N SER A 361 6.22 1.52 -7.52
CA SER A 361 6.30 2.94 -7.10
C SER A 361 7.18 3.21 -5.89
N ARG A 362 7.51 2.20 -5.06
CA ARG A 362 8.17 2.36 -3.75
C ARG A 362 9.31 1.36 -3.49
N THR A 363 9.77 0.64 -4.51
CA THR A 363 10.89 -0.30 -4.38
C THR A 363 12.17 0.34 -4.89
N ALA A 364 13.22 0.30 -4.09
CA ALA A 364 14.58 0.59 -4.51
C ALA A 364 15.41 -0.69 -4.35
N MET A 365 16.22 -1.01 -5.36
CA MET A 365 17.22 -2.09 -5.31
C MET A 365 18.54 -1.56 -4.72
N SER A 366 19.41 -2.46 -4.28
CA SER A 366 20.79 -2.09 -3.93
C SER A 366 21.59 -1.71 -5.19
N ASN A 367 22.58 -0.83 -5.04
CA ASN A 367 23.42 -0.40 -6.16
C ASN A 367 24.18 -1.56 -6.82
N ASP A 368 24.43 -2.65 -6.08
CA ASP A 368 25.00 -3.88 -6.66
C ASP A 368 23.97 -4.69 -7.46
N GLN A 369 22.73 -4.84 -6.97
CA GLN A 369 21.70 -5.52 -7.76
C GLN A 369 21.30 -4.73 -9.02
N ILE A 370 21.42 -3.40 -8.98
CA ILE A 370 21.29 -2.50 -10.13
C ILE A 370 22.39 -2.77 -11.17
N ARG A 371 23.64 -3.03 -10.73
CA ARG A 371 24.77 -3.39 -11.62
C ARG A 371 24.63 -4.77 -12.24
N GLU A 372 24.11 -5.76 -11.49
CA GLU A 372 23.85 -7.09 -12.06
C GLU A 372 22.64 -7.07 -13.02
N LEU A 373 21.60 -6.28 -12.72
CA LEU A 373 20.48 -6.07 -13.64
C LEU A 373 20.94 -5.37 -14.93
N SER A 374 21.82 -4.37 -14.86
CA SER A 374 22.35 -3.71 -16.07
C SER A 374 23.19 -4.67 -16.93
N LYS A 375 24.07 -5.47 -16.31
CA LYS A 375 24.78 -6.58 -16.99
C LYS A 375 23.80 -7.57 -17.63
N GLY A 376 22.76 -7.99 -16.92
CA GLY A 376 21.79 -8.97 -17.41
C GLY A 376 20.97 -8.46 -18.60
N LEU A 377 20.54 -7.20 -18.55
CA LEU A 377 19.88 -6.53 -19.67
C LEU A 377 20.80 -6.45 -20.90
N GLU A 378 22.06 -6.02 -20.72
CA GLU A 378 23.05 -5.95 -21.80
C GLU A 378 23.34 -7.35 -22.40
N ARG A 379 23.60 -8.35 -21.54
CA ARG A 379 23.91 -9.73 -21.97
C ARG A 379 22.75 -10.46 -22.62
N SER A 380 21.50 -10.08 -22.30
CA SER A 380 20.32 -10.72 -22.90
C SER A 380 20.20 -10.49 -24.41
N GLY A 381 20.79 -9.41 -24.93
CA GLY A 381 20.70 -9.03 -26.35
C GLY A 381 19.34 -8.47 -26.80
N TYR A 382 18.32 -8.48 -25.93
CA TYR A 382 17.00 -7.93 -26.24
C TYR A 382 16.98 -6.39 -26.11
N HIS A 383 15.98 -5.77 -26.74
CA HIS A 383 15.67 -4.37 -26.46
C HIS A 383 15.09 -4.24 -25.06
N PHE A 384 15.36 -3.14 -24.35
CA PHE A 384 14.80 -2.94 -23.01
C PHE A 384 14.39 -1.49 -22.71
N LEU A 385 13.31 -1.33 -21.94
CA LEU A 385 12.91 -0.07 -21.33
C LEU A 385 12.82 -0.26 -19.81
N TRP A 386 13.75 0.36 -19.09
CA TRP A 386 13.90 0.19 -17.64
C TRP A 386 13.58 1.48 -16.89
N VAL A 387 12.59 1.40 -15.99
CA VAL A 387 12.28 2.44 -15.01
C VAL A 387 13.11 2.17 -13.75
N LEU A 388 14.13 3.00 -13.52
CA LEU A 388 15.02 2.89 -12.38
C LEU A 388 14.63 3.88 -11.29
N LYS A 389 14.46 3.36 -10.07
CA LYS A 389 14.34 4.12 -8.81
C LYS A 389 15.43 3.65 -7.85
N THR A 390 16.13 4.58 -7.20
CA THR A 390 17.13 4.24 -6.17
C THR A 390 16.76 4.72 -4.76
N SER A 391 15.57 5.31 -4.61
CA SER A 391 14.96 5.58 -3.30
C SER A 391 13.52 5.05 -3.21
N LYS A 392 12.97 4.98 -2.00
CA LYS A 392 11.56 4.61 -1.76
C LYS A 392 10.58 5.79 -1.94
N VAL A 393 11.10 6.99 -2.20
CA VAL A 393 10.35 8.26 -2.30
C VAL A 393 11.02 9.14 -3.35
N ASP A 394 10.34 9.35 -4.48
CA ASP A 394 10.90 9.95 -5.72
C ASP A 394 11.55 11.35 -5.59
N ARG A 395 11.42 12.03 -4.44
CA ARG A 395 12.07 13.32 -4.13
C ARG A 395 13.47 13.17 -3.54
N ASP A 396 13.76 12.01 -2.96
CA ASP A 396 15.05 11.68 -2.36
C ASP A 396 16.01 11.03 -3.38
N ASP A 397 15.49 10.67 -4.56
CA ASP A 397 16.28 10.09 -5.65
C ASP A 397 17.07 11.19 -6.39
N LYS A 398 18.33 11.39 -6.00
CA LYS A 398 19.22 12.46 -6.47
C LYS A 398 20.48 11.97 -7.20
N GLU A 399 20.70 10.67 -7.29
CA GLU A 399 21.87 10.09 -7.96
C GLU A 399 21.68 10.10 -9.50
N GLU A 400 22.69 10.52 -10.28
CA GLU A 400 22.58 10.46 -11.74
C GLU A 400 22.66 9.01 -12.25
N LEU A 401 21.99 8.74 -13.38
CA LEU A 401 22.09 7.43 -14.07
C LEU A 401 23.54 7.03 -14.37
N LYS A 402 24.41 8.01 -14.63
CA LYS A 402 25.84 7.81 -14.90
C LYS A 402 26.63 7.31 -13.70
N ASP A 403 26.29 7.75 -12.49
CA ASP A 403 26.98 7.36 -11.26
C ASP A 403 26.57 5.94 -10.84
N LEU A 404 25.29 5.62 -11.07
CA LEU A 404 24.69 4.31 -10.77
C LEU A 404 25.14 3.21 -11.74
N LEU A 405 25.10 3.50 -13.05
CA LEU A 405 25.27 2.49 -14.12
C LEU A 405 26.62 2.58 -14.83
N GLY A 406 27.32 3.71 -14.72
CA GLY A 406 28.55 4.00 -15.46
C GLY A 406 28.28 4.43 -16.91
N TYR A 407 29.04 5.43 -17.38
CA TYR A 407 29.02 5.90 -18.77
C TYR A 407 29.08 4.77 -19.80
N SER A 408 29.96 3.77 -19.57
CA SER A 408 30.22 2.71 -20.54
C SER A 408 29.01 1.79 -20.79
N PHE A 409 28.12 1.59 -19.80
CA PHE A 409 26.87 0.84 -20.02
C PHE A 409 25.89 1.64 -20.88
N LEU A 410 25.72 2.93 -20.57
CA LEU A 410 24.82 3.82 -21.30
C LEU A 410 25.25 3.99 -22.76
N GLU A 411 26.56 4.13 -23.02
CA GLU A 411 27.13 4.20 -24.37
C GLU A 411 26.96 2.89 -25.17
N ARG A 412 27.19 1.73 -24.55
CA ARG A 412 27.02 0.42 -25.23
C ARG A 412 25.56 0.09 -25.49
N THR A 413 24.63 0.58 -24.67
CA THR A 413 23.20 0.27 -24.78
C THR A 413 22.34 1.33 -25.44
N GLU A 414 22.85 2.52 -25.79
CA GLU A 414 22.12 3.66 -26.40
C GLU A 414 21.10 3.26 -27.51
N LYS A 415 21.46 2.28 -28.33
CA LYS A 415 20.63 1.81 -29.47
C LYS A 415 19.70 0.65 -29.12
N SER A 416 20.06 -0.17 -28.14
CA SER A 416 19.32 -1.37 -27.75
C SER A 416 18.36 -1.12 -26.60
N GLY A 417 18.76 -0.33 -25.60
CA GLY A 417 18.00 -0.05 -24.38
C GLY A 417 17.72 1.43 -24.14
N MET A 418 16.86 1.69 -23.15
CA MET A 418 16.51 3.01 -22.64
C MET A 418 16.28 2.90 -21.13
N VAL A 419 16.97 3.72 -20.34
CA VAL A 419 16.78 3.79 -18.88
C VAL A 419 16.25 5.16 -18.51
N VAL A 420 15.17 5.18 -17.72
CA VAL A 420 14.49 6.40 -17.27
C VAL A 420 14.37 6.42 -15.75
N LYS A 421 14.44 7.61 -15.14
CA LYS A 421 14.19 7.81 -13.70
C LYS A 421 12.92 8.63 -13.50
N GLY A 422 12.29 8.46 -12.34
CA GLY A 422 11.03 9.13 -11.98
C GLY A 422 9.79 8.31 -12.36
N TRP A 423 8.66 8.99 -12.56
CA TRP A 423 7.39 8.37 -12.91
C TRP A 423 7.21 8.24 -14.43
N VAL A 424 6.57 7.15 -14.86
CA VAL A 424 6.14 6.94 -16.25
C VAL A 424 4.69 6.45 -16.27
N ASN A 425 3.99 6.70 -17.38
CA ASN A 425 2.73 6.01 -17.64
C ASN A 425 3.01 4.56 -18.06
N GLN A 426 3.05 3.68 -17.06
CA GLN A 426 3.23 2.23 -17.25
C GLN A 426 2.15 1.61 -18.14
N GLN A 427 0.93 2.15 -18.15
CA GLN A 427 -0.19 1.59 -18.91
C GLN A 427 0.01 1.81 -20.41
N GLU A 428 0.32 3.04 -20.84
CA GLU A 428 0.67 3.36 -22.23
C GLU A 428 1.93 2.63 -22.72
N ILE A 429 2.92 2.44 -21.84
CA ILE A 429 4.11 1.65 -22.19
C ILE A 429 3.73 0.20 -22.46
N LEU A 430 2.91 -0.42 -21.60
CA LEU A 430 2.46 -1.79 -21.77
C LEU A 430 1.49 -1.94 -22.97
N ASP A 431 0.69 -0.93 -23.32
CA ASP A 431 -0.15 -0.95 -24.53
C ASP A 431 0.65 -0.90 -25.84
N HIS A 432 1.93 -0.51 -25.78
CA HIS A 432 2.74 -0.33 -26.99
C HIS A 432 3.13 -1.68 -27.65
N PRO A 433 2.82 -1.93 -28.93
CA PRO A 433 3.04 -3.24 -29.59
C PRO A 433 4.48 -3.79 -29.59
N ALA A 434 5.48 -2.94 -29.36
CA ALA A 434 6.87 -3.35 -29.20
C ALA A 434 7.16 -4.13 -27.91
N ILE A 435 6.34 -4.03 -26.85
CA ILE A 435 6.58 -4.77 -25.61
C ILE A 435 6.30 -6.26 -25.81
N GLY A 436 7.32 -7.10 -25.61
CA GLY A 436 7.23 -8.56 -25.69
C GLY A 436 7.23 -9.27 -24.33
N GLY A 437 7.60 -8.57 -23.25
CA GLY A 437 7.62 -9.13 -21.89
C GLY A 437 7.90 -8.08 -20.81
N PHE A 438 7.59 -8.42 -19.56
CA PHE A 438 7.62 -7.48 -18.43
C PHE A 438 8.29 -8.08 -17.17
N ILE A 439 9.51 -7.62 -16.85
CA ILE A 439 10.17 -7.92 -15.57
C ILE A 439 9.59 -7.02 -14.49
N ASN A 440 9.03 -7.60 -13.41
CA ASN A 440 8.41 -6.79 -12.36
C ASN A 440 8.32 -7.44 -10.98
N HIS A 441 8.19 -6.55 -9.99
CA HIS A 441 7.99 -6.85 -8.58
C HIS A 441 6.68 -7.58 -8.20
N CYS A 442 5.76 -7.86 -9.12
CA CYS A 442 4.46 -8.51 -8.84
C CYS A 442 3.55 -7.76 -7.84
N GLY A 443 3.69 -6.44 -7.71
CA GLY A 443 2.66 -5.62 -7.04
C GLY A 443 1.35 -5.65 -7.83
N TRP A 444 0.23 -5.92 -7.15
CA TRP A 444 -0.97 -6.48 -7.78
C TRP A 444 -1.57 -5.68 -8.95
N ASN A 445 -1.58 -4.35 -8.89
CA ASN A 445 -2.06 -3.53 -10.01
C ASN A 445 -1.24 -3.76 -11.29
N SER A 446 0.09 -3.93 -11.17
CA SER A 446 0.96 -4.23 -12.32
C SER A 446 0.76 -5.65 -12.85
N VAL A 447 0.31 -6.59 -12.01
CA VAL A 447 -0.15 -7.92 -12.45
C VAL A 447 -1.41 -7.77 -13.31
N MET A 448 -2.40 -7.01 -12.86
CA MET A 448 -3.65 -6.78 -13.59
C MET A 448 -3.45 -5.99 -14.90
N GLU A 449 -2.55 -5.00 -14.90
CA GLU A 449 -2.17 -4.24 -16.10
C GLU A 449 -1.54 -5.13 -17.18
N ALA A 450 -0.68 -6.08 -16.78
CA ALA A 450 -0.07 -7.06 -17.67
C ALA A 450 -1.08 -8.13 -18.12
N ALA A 451 -1.90 -8.62 -17.19
CA ALA A 451 -2.95 -9.60 -17.44
C ALA A 451 -3.94 -9.09 -18.49
N ARG A 452 -4.48 -7.86 -18.34
CA ARG A 452 -5.44 -7.24 -19.29
C ARG A 452 -4.91 -7.14 -20.71
N ARG A 453 -3.58 -7.03 -20.88
CA ARG A 453 -2.91 -6.91 -22.18
C ARG A 453 -2.51 -8.28 -22.73
N GLY A 454 -2.16 -9.21 -21.85
CA GLY A 454 -1.67 -10.55 -22.18
C GLY A 454 -0.16 -10.59 -22.41
N ILE A 455 0.57 -9.76 -21.67
CA ILE A 455 2.03 -9.62 -21.77
C ILE A 455 2.69 -10.60 -20.80
N PRO A 456 3.64 -11.44 -21.24
CA PRO A 456 4.28 -12.40 -20.36
C PRO A 456 5.17 -11.71 -19.33
N MET A 457 5.20 -12.23 -18.11
CA MET A 457 5.94 -11.62 -16.99
C MET A 457 7.15 -12.45 -16.56
N LEU A 458 8.26 -11.78 -16.21
CA LEU A 458 9.28 -12.35 -15.33
C LEU A 458 9.03 -11.78 -13.93
N ALA A 459 8.47 -12.63 -13.08
CA ALA A 459 8.12 -12.31 -11.71
C ALA A 459 9.38 -12.30 -10.83
N TRP A 460 9.68 -11.14 -10.25
CA TRP A 460 10.83 -10.91 -9.38
C TRP A 460 10.38 -10.17 -8.10
N PRO A 461 9.62 -10.85 -7.22
CA PRO A 461 9.04 -10.25 -6.01
C PRO A 461 10.09 -9.70 -5.06
N GLN A 462 9.74 -8.65 -4.31
CA GLN A 462 10.68 -7.86 -3.52
C GLN A 462 10.27 -7.76 -2.04
N HIS A 463 8.98 -7.53 -1.75
CA HIS A 463 8.43 -7.36 -0.38
C HIS A 463 6.90 -7.59 -0.33
N GLY A 464 6.32 -7.72 0.87
CA GLY A 464 4.86 -7.72 1.04
C GLY A 464 4.14 -8.92 0.41
N ASP A 465 3.06 -8.65 -0.33
CA ASP A 465 2.19 -9.64 -0.98
C ASP A 465 2.80 -10.30 -2.24
N GLN A 466 3.90 -9.73 -2.73
CA GLN A 466 4.44 -9.98 -4.07
C GLN A 466 4.83 -11.43 -4.34
N MET A 467 5.28 -12.17 -3.32
CA MET A 467 5.60 -13.60 -3.44
C MET A 467 4.35 -14.46 -3.71
N VAL A 468 3.21 -14.12 -3.11
CA VAL A 468 1.94 -14.81 -3.34
C VAL A 468 1.39 -14.43 -4.72
N ASN A 469 1.52 -13.16 -5.10
CA ASN A 469 1.14 -12.69 -6.43
C ASN A 469 2.00 -13.34 -7.54
N ALA A 470 3.31 -13.52 -7.32
CA ALA A 470 4.22 -14.22 -8.23
C ALA A 470 3.85 -15.70 -8.41
N GLU A 471 3.32 -16.34 -7.38
CA GLU A 471 2.78 -17.70 -7.46
C GLU A 471 1.56 -17.75 -8.39
N ILE A 472 0.59 -16.84 -8.21
CA ILE A 472 -0.61 -16.73 -9.06
C ILE A 472 -0.21 -16.46 -10.52
N VAL A 473 0.70 -15.51 -10.76
CA VAL A 473 1.23 -15.19 -12.11
C VAL A 473 1.79 -16.41 -12.82
N LYS A 474 2.48 -17.29 -12.07
CA LYS A 474 3.06 -18.53 -12.59
C LYS A 474 2.01 -19.63 -12.80
N ASP A 475 1.06 -19.78 -11.88
CA ASP A 475 0.02 -20.80 -11.95
C ASP A 475 -1.05 -20.51 -13.01
N ALA A 476 -1.45 -19.24 -13.17
CA ALA A 476 -2.28 -18.77 -14.28
C ALA A 476 -1.56 -18.76 -15.65
N GLY A 477 -0.25 -19.07 -15.68
CA GLY A 477 0.55 -19.11 -16.91
C GLY A 477 0.81 -17.76 -17.56
N LEU A 478 0.63 -16.65 -16.83
CA LEU A 478 0.94 -15.29 -17.28
C LEU A 478 2.44 -14.99 -17.19
N GLY A 479 3.19 -15.67 -16.34
CA GLY A 479 4.63 -15.42 -16.18
C GLY A 479 5.45 -16.63 -15.73
N ILE A 480 6.76 -16.42 -15.73
CA ILE A 480 7.74 -17.29 -15.06
C ILE A 480 8.21 -16.61 -13.78
N TRP A 481 8.42 -17.42 -12.74
CA TRP A 481 8.95 -16.98 -11.45
C TRP A 481 10.08 -17.93 -11.05
N GLU A 482 11.21 -17.40 -10.60
CA GLU A 482 12.25 -18.17 -9.94
C GLU A 482 12.14 -18.01 -8.41
N ARG A 483 11.84 -19.10 -7.70
CA ARG A 483 11.62 -19.07 -6.24
C ARG A 483 12.94 -19.02 -5.46
N LYS A 484 14.06 -19.49 -6.02
CA LYS A 484 15.38 -19.46 -5.35
C LYS A 484 15.97 -18.05 -5.23
N TRP A 485 15.36 -17.06 -5.88
CA TRP A 485 15.77 -15.65 -5.81
C TRP A 485 15.51 -14.99 -4.45
N GLY A 486 14.64 -15.56 -3.62
CA GLY A 486 14.32 -15.03 -2.29
C GLY A 486 13.63 -13.66 -2.33
N TRP A 487 13.50 -13.03 -1.17
CA TRP A 487 13.08 -11.63 -1.09
C TRP A 487 14.24 -10.72 -1.55
N GLY A 488 13.93 -9.54 -2.09
CA GLY A 488 14.86 -8.66 -2.85
C GLY A 488 16.05 -8.06 -2.08
N VAL A 489 16.36 -8.57 -0.89
CA VAL A 489 17.53 -8.23 -0.05
C VAL A 489 18.30 -9.47 0.44
N GLU A 490 17.84 -10.69 0.14
CA GLU A 490 18.40 -11.94 0.69
C GLU A 490 19.56 -12.51 -0.16
N ALA A 491 19.60 -12.20 -1.46
CA ALA A 491 20.64 -12.62 -2.38
C ALA A 491 20.97 -11.53 -3.41
N LEU A 492 22.23 -11.44 -3.82
CA LEU A 492 22.65 -10.73 -5.03
C LEU A 492 22.58 -11.71 -6.20
N LEU A 493 21.78 -11.39 -7.22
CA LEU A 493 21.56 -12.23 -8.39
C LEU A 493 22.45 -11.79 -9.55
N ASP A 494 23.19 -12.73 -10.13
CA ASP A 494 24.18 -12.51 -11.20
C ASP A 494 23.51 -12.07 -12.51
N GLY A 495 24.14 -11.14 -13.23
CA GLY A 495 23.74 -10.74 -14.58
C GLY A 495 23.71 -11.90 -15.60
N GLU A 496 24.49 -12.97 -15.41
CA GLU A 496 24.39 -14.23 -16.16
C GLU A 496 22.97 -14.82 -16.05
N GLU A 497 22.51 -15.08 -14.83
CA GLU A 497 21.20 -15.71 -14.58
C GLU A 497 20.04 -14.78 -14.96
N ILE A 498 20.19 -13.47 -14.75
CA ILE A 498 19.21 -12.47 -15.20
C ILE A 498 19.08 -12.49 -16.73
N ALA A 499 20.19 -12.58 -17.47
CA ALA A 499 20.17 -12.68 -18.93
C ALA A 499 19.51 -13.97 -19.44
N GLU A 500 19.80 -15.12 -18.80
CA GLU A 500 19.15 -16.40 -19.12
C GLU A 500 17.63 -16.33 -18.96
N ARG A 501 17.15 -15.77 -17.84
CA ARG A 501 15.71 -15.68 -17.54
C ARG A 501 14.99 -14.63 -18.39
N ILE A 502 15.67 -13.60 -18.87
CA ILE A 502 15.17 -12.71 -19.94
C ILE A 502 15.07 -13.47 -21.27
N GLY A 503 16.07 -14.29 -21.61
CA GLY A 503 16.05 -15.15 -22.79
C GLY A 503 14.88 -16.13 -22.79
N GLU A 504 14.59 -16.75 -21.64
CA GLU A 504 13.42 -17.61 -21.46
C GLU A 504 12.10 -16.84 -21.58
N LEU A 505 11.98 -15.68 -20.92
CA LEU A 505 10.78 -14.82 -21.01
C LEU A 505 10.41 -14.50 -22.46
N MET A 506 11.39 -14.07 -23.24
CA MET A 506 11.17 -13.55 -24.60
C MET A 506 11.14 -14.66 -25.68
N GLY A 507 11.79 -15.80 -25.43
CA GLY A 507 11.83 -16.94 -26.36
C GLY A 507 10.72 -17.98 -26.17
N ASN A 508 9.97 -17.94 -25.07
CA ASN A 508 8.99 -18.98 -24.72
C ASN A 508 7.61 -18.72 -25.36
N GLU A 509 7.41 -19.22 -26.58
CA GLU A 509 6.13 -19.12 -27.30
C GLU A 509 4.94 -19.78 -26.58
N LYS A 510 5.16 -20.78 -25.71
CA LYS A 510 4.10 -21.34 -24.86
C LYS A 510 3.66 -20.35 -23.79
N LEU A 511 4.61 -19.63 -23.18
CA LEU A 511 4.34 -18.55 -22.22
C LEU A 511 3.57 -17.41 -22.90
N LYS A 512 4.01 -16.93 -24.07
CA LYS A 512 3.27 -15.93 -24.87
C LYS A 512 1.86 -16.40 -25.21
N SER A 513 1.69 -17.65 -25.65
CA SER A 513 0.37 -18.21 -25.96
C SER A 513 -0.55 -18.26 -24.74
N ASN A 514 -0.03 -18.55 -23.55
CA ASN A 514 -0.82 -18.52 -22.32
C ASN A 514 -1.15 -17.09 -21.87
N ALA A 515 -0.16 -16.19 -21.86
CA ALA A 515 -0.37 -14.78 -21.53
C ALA A 515 -1.43 -14.12 -22.45
N ARG A 516 -1.41 -14.40 -23.76
CA ARG A 516 -2.44 -13.93 -24.70
C ARG A 516 -3.86 -14.42 -24.33
N LYS A 517 -4.02 -15.68 -23.89
CA LYS A 517 -5.33 -16.21 -23.42
C LYS A 517 -5.79 -15.50 -22.14
N VAL A 518 -4.89 -15.32 -21.17
CA VAL A 518 -5.17 -14.54 -19.96
C VAL A 518 -5.65 -13.13 -20.33
N GLY A 519 -5.02 -12.48 -21.32
CA GLY A 519 -5.47 -11.19 -21.86
C GLY A 519 -6.82 -11.22 -22.57
N GLU A 520 -7.14 -12.28 -23.31
CA GLU A 520 -8.48 -12.44 -23.86
C GLU A 520 -9.56 -12.61 -22.77
N GLU A 521 -9.31 -13.43 -21.75
CA GLU A 521 -10.24 -13.66 -20.65
C GLU A 521 -10.40 -12.42 -19.78
N ALA A 522 -9.31 -11.72 -19.47
CA ALA A 522 -9.30 -10.46 -18.75
C ALA A 522 -10.14 -9.37 -19.46
N ARG A 523 -10.02 -9.27 -20.79
CA ARG A 523 -10.83 -8.35 -21.62
C ARG A 523 -12.28 -8.80 -21.79
N LYS A 524 -12.58 -10.11 -21.75
CA LYS A 524 -13.95 -10.65 -21.72
C LYS A 524 -14.64 -10.40 -20.37
N ALA A 525 -13.91 -10.46 -19.26
CA ALA A 525 -14.45 -10.22 -17.92
C ALA A 525 -14.78 -8.74 -17.66
N SER A 526 -13.95 -7.83 -18.18
CA SER A 526 -14.08 -6.37 -18.01
C SER A 526 -14.79 -5.63 -19.15
N GLY A 527 -15.11 -6.32 -20.26
CA GLY A 527 -15.90 -5.76 -21.36
C GLY A 527 -17.41 -5.83 -21.11
N VAL A 528 -18.18 -5.30 -22.07
CA VAL A 528 -19.65 -5.32 -22.06
C VAL A 528 -20.18 -6.75 -21.90
N ASP A 529 -21.16 -6.93 -21.01
CA ASP A 529 -21.72 -8.21 -20.58
C ASP A 529 -20.73 -9.13 -19.84
N GLY A 530 -19.54 -8.64 -19.46
CA GLY A 530 -18.52 -9.37 -18.70
C GLY A 530 -18.90 -9.65 -17.24
N SER A 531 -18.23 -10.62 -16.60
CA SER A 531 -18.51 -10.98 -15.20
C SER A 531 -18.20 -9.83 -14.23
N SER A 532 -17.09 -9.14 -14.41
CA SER A 532 -16.67 -8.01 -13.58
C SER A 532 -17.56 -6.77 -13.75
N GLU A 533 -18.03 -6.51 -14.97
CA GLU A 533 -19.04 -5.47 -15.22
C GLU A 533 -20.35 -5.80 -14.48
N LYS A 534 -20.83 -7.05 -14.60
CA LYS A 534 -22.07 -7.52 -13.96
C LYS A 534 -22.00 -7.48 -12.43
N VAL A 535 -20.84 -7.80 -11.84
CA VAL A 535 -20.60 -7.64 -10.40
C VAL A 535 -20.68 -6.17 -9.99
N LEU A 536 -20.00 -5.27 -10.71
CA LEU A 536 -20.01 -3.83 -10.42
C LEU A 536 -21.42 -3.22 -10.57
N MET A 537 -22.12 -3.55 -11.65
CA MET A 537 -23.48 -3.10 -11.91
C MET A 537 -24.47 -3.63 -10.86
N GLY A 538 -24.37 -4.89 -10.45
CA GLY A 538 -25.19 -5.46 -9.38
C GLY A 538 -25.00 -4.76 -8.03
N VAL A 539 -23.77 -4.34 -7.70
CA VAL A 539 -23.50 -3.51 -6.50
C VAL A 539 -24.12 -2.12 -6.64
N ILE A 540 -24.00 -1.48 -7.81
CA ILE A 540 -24.60 -0.16 -8.09
C ILE A 540 -26.13 -0.22 -8.02
N GLU A 541 -26.76 -1.27 -8.56
CA GLU A 541 -28.21 -1.47 -8.52
C GLU A 541 -28.71 -1.74 -7.09
N PHE A 542 -28.00 -2.57 -6.33
CA PHE A 542 -28.31 -2.80 -4.91
C PHE A 542 -28.24 -1.51 -4.10
N LEU A 543 -27.20 -0.68 -4.29
CA LEU A 543 -27.07 0.60 -3.60
C LEU A 543 -28.20 1.58 -3.98
N LYS A 544 -28.61 1.65 -5.25
CA LYS A 544 -29.76 2.46 -5.69
C LYS A 544 -31.08 2.02 -5.04
N GLN A 545 -31.25 0.74 -4.75
CA GLN A 545 -32.46 0.19 -4.11
C GLN A 545 -32.54 0.47 -2.60
N GLN A 546 -31.49 1.01 -1.96
CA GLN A 546 -31.51 1.39 -0.53
C GLN A 546 -31.82 2.89 -0.31
N ASN A 547 -31.99 3.67 -1.38
CA ASN A 547 -32.32 5.10 -1.31
C ASN A 547 -33.82 5.41 -1.54
N ASN A 548 -34.70 4.40 -1.52
CA ASN A 548 -36.17 4.52 -1.61
C ASN A 548 -36.84 3.89 -0.39
#